data_AF-A0A3P0NC96-F1
#
_entry.id   AF-A0A3P0NC96-F1
#
_cell.length_a   1.000
_cell.length_b   1.000
_cell.length_c   1.000
_cell.angle_alpha   90.00
_cell.angle_beta   90.00
_cell.angle_gamma   90.00
#
_symmetry.space_group_name_H-M   'P 1'
#
loop_
_entity.id
_entity.type
_entity.pdbx_description
1 polymer ?
#
loop_
_entity_poly.entity_id
_entity_poly.type
_entity_poly.pdbx_seq_one_letter_code
_entity_poly.pdbx_strand_id
1 'polypeptide(L)'
;MIGVNVMLVEQTIAGRVVEQPPDRFCTARYWRIYMPVPNPVTPQEYLSIGRVWMYRQGRRLSYDEARTSESSAYNGRTAALTFRNTPMSEWLGVADAWTSSIANPVNQWIEVDFGTPRDVDEVALVPLTFRKGSRNPQTYAIQCSSDGQAWTNVYFASSLDWTDGQPKRVRIPASSRRWPTH
;
A
#
# COMPACT_ATOMS: atom_id res chain seq x y z
N MET A 1 13.81 28.40 67.10
CA MET A 1 13.42 26.97 67.19
C MET A 1 12.04 26.95 67.82
N ILE A 2 10.95 26.76 67.10
CA ILE A 2 10.33 25.50 66.63
C ILE A 2 9.21 25.99 65.67
N GLY A 3 9.14 25.68 64.38
CA GLY A 3 8.83 24.37 63.81
C GLY A 3 7.33 24.27 63.48
N VAL A 4 6.88 24.80 62.33
CA VAL A 4 5.58 24.47 61.73
C VAL A 4 5.84 23.82 60.38
N ASN A 5 5.64 22.49 60.32
CA ASN A 5 5.68 21.70 59.11
C ASN A 5 4.39 21.93 58.32
N VAL A 6 4.50 22.55 57.14
CA VAL A 6 3.45 22.51 56.11
C VAL A 6 3.67 21.21 55.32
N MET A 7 2.77 20.25 55.47
CA MET A 7 2.73 19.06 54.64
C MET A 7 2.31 19.47 53.22
N LEU A 8 3.24 19.47 52.29
CA LEU A 8 2.96 19.55 50.86
C LEU A 8 2.38 18.19 50.43
N VAL A 9 1.11 18.16 50.05
CA VAL A 9 0.52 16.99 49.39
C VAL A 9 1.03 16.98 47.95
N GLU A 10 1.95 16.09 47.62
CA GLU A 10 2.30 15.82 46.22
C GLU A 10 1.08 15.18 45.53
N GLN A 11 0.50 15.90 44.57
CA GLN A 11 -0.45 15.29 43.64
C GLN A 11 0.35 14.53 42.57
N THR A 12 0.35 13.22 42.66
CA THR A 12 0.77 12.34 41.57
C THR A 12 -0.15 12.58 40.38
N ILE A 13 0.31 13.31 39.38
CA ILE A 13 -0.36 13.38 38.07
C ILE A 13 -0.16 12.01 37.43
N ALA A 14 -1.16 11.14 37.57
CA ALA A 14 -1.25 9.92 36.80
C ALA A 14 -1.30 10.32 35.32
N GLY A 15 -0.20 10.13 34.61
CA GLY A 15 -0.14 10.29 33.16
C GLY A 15 -1.25 9.45 32.55
N ARG A 16 -2.15 10.12 31.82
CA ARG A 16 -3.20 9.46 31.05
C ARG A 16 -2.48 8.58 30.03
N VAL A 17 -2.39 7.28 30.27
CA VAL A 17 -2.12 6.31 29.21
C VAL A 17 -3.33 6.44 28.29
N VAL A 18 -3.18 7.21 27.23
CA VAL A 18 -4.12 7.13 26.12
C VAL A 18 -3.91 5.74 25.57
N GLU A 19 -4.76 4.80 25.99
CA GLU A 19 -4.79 3.46 25.44
C GLU A 19 -5.05 3.63 23.95
N GLN A 20 -3.97 3.57 23.16
CA GLN A 20 -4.04 3.69 21.72
C GLN A 20 -4.92 2.52 21.28
N PRO A 21 -6.06 2.77 20.61
CA PRO A 21 -6.96 1.70 20.21
C PRO A 21 -6.14 0.66 19.43
N PRO A 22 -6.43 -0.65 19.61
CA PRO A 22 -5.59 -1.71 19.07
C PRO A 22 -5.32 -1.45 17.59
N ASP A 23 -4.04 -1.30 17.27
CA ASP A 23 -3.55 -0.99 15.94
C ASP A 23 -4.26 -1.88 14.92
N ARG A 24 -4.86 -1.26 13.92
CA ARG A 24 -5.63 -1.95 12.89
C ARG A 24 -4.71 -2.26 11.71
N PHE A 25 -4.33 -3.52 11.48
CA PHE A 25 -3.44 -3.97 10.39
C PHE A 25 -3.89 -5.31 9.75
N CYS A 26 -3.58 -5.56 8.48
CA CYS A 26 -3.60 -6.92 7.89
C CYS A 26 -2.19 -7.52 7.97
N THR A 27 -2.10 -8.79 8.37
CA THR A 27 -0.87 -9.59 8.32
C THR A 27 -0.98 -10.58 7.18
N ALA A 28 -0.08 -10.49 6.20
CA ALA A 28 -0.09 -11.37 5.04
C ALA A 28 1.29 -11.45 4.37
N ARG A 29 1.58 -12.58 3.73
CA ARG A 29 2.81 -12.79 2.97
C ARG A 29 2.72 -12.15 1.58
N TYR A 30 1.56 -12.27 0.94
CA TYR A 30 1.32 -11.79 -0.40
C TYR A 30 0.41 -10.58 -0.37
N TRP A 31 0.76 -9.59 -1.20
CA TRP A 31 -0.01 -8.37 -1.36
C TRP A 31 -0.08 -7.99 -2.83
N ARG A 32 -1.25 -7.57 -3.30
CA ARG A 32 -1.40 -7.11 -4.68
C ARG A 32 -2.28 -5.89 -4.82
N ILE A 33 -1.96 -5.10 -5.84
CA ILE A 33 -2.88 -4.09 -6.38
C ILE A 33 -3.63 -4.76 -7.52
N TYR A 34 -4.92 -4.97 -7.31
CA TYR A 34 -5.82 -5.57 -8.30
C TYR A 34 -6.62 -4.47 -9.00
N MET A 35 -6.59 -4.46 -10.32
CA MET A 35 -7.21 -3.44 -11.17
C MET A 35 -8.31 -4.10 -12.00
N PRO A 36 -9.57 -4.09 -11.52
CA PRO A 36 -10.67 -4.69 -12.25
C PRO A 36 -11.03 -3.88 -13.50
N VAL A 37 -11.64 -4.57 -14.45
CA VAL A 37 -12.33 -3.98 -15.59
C VAL A 37 -13.73 -3.52 -15.14
N PRO A 38 -14.23 -2.36 -15.61
CA PRO A 38 -13.54 -1.43 -16.50
C PRO A 38 -12.53 -0.55 -15.76
N ASN A 39 -11.40 -0.30 -16.43
CA ASN A 39 -10.42 0.69 -16.01
C ASN A 39 -10.22 1.73 -17.14
N PRO A 40 -11.05 2.79 -17.19
CA PRO A 40 -11.00 3.75 -18.28
C PRO A 40 -9.73 4.61 -18.16
N VAL A 41 -8.80 4.42 -19.11
CA VAL A 41 -7.54 5.17 -19.20
C VAL A 41 -7.35 5.72 -20.61
N THR A 42 -6.47 6.72 -20.76
CA THR A 42 -6.25 7.41 -22.03
C THR A 42 -4.75 7.48 -22.35
N PRO A 43 -4.24 6.93 -23.46
CA PRO A 43 -4.92 6.01 -24.37
C PRO A 43 -5.37 4.74 -23.63
N GLN A 44 -6.43 4.09 -24.13
CA GLN A 44 -7.09 2.92 -23.51
C GLN A 44 -6.25 1.64 -23.47
N GLU A 45 -4.98 1.74 -23.83
CA GLU A 45 -4.11 0.60 -24.09
C GLU A 45 -3.46 0.08 -22.81
N TYR A 46 -3.06 0.96 -21.89
CA TYR A 46 -2.13 0.58 -20.83
C TYR A 46 -2.52 1.12 -19.46
N LEU A 47 -2.44 0.24 -18.46
CA LEU A 47 -2.40 0.62 -17.05
C LEU A 47 -0.96 0.66 -16.59
N SER A 48 -0.66 1.60 -15.71
CA SER A 48 0.65 1.73 -15.10
C SER A 48 0.54 2.22 -13.68
N ILE A 49 1.46 1.78 -12.82
CA ILE A 49 1.58 2.27 -11.44
C ILE A 49 3.05 2.61 -11.19
N GLY A 50 3.31 3.85 -10.79
CA GLY A 50 4.67 4.35 -10.54
C GLY A 50 5.36 3.58 -9.41
N ARG A 51 4.82 3.70 -8.19
CA ARG A 51 5.30 2.93 -7.02
C ARG A 51 4.15 2.45 -6.16
N VAL A 52 4.40 1.38 -5.43
CA VAL A 52 3.59 0.98 -4.28
C VAL A 52 4.52 0.92 -3.08
N TRP A 53 4.24 1.72 -2.07
CA TRP A 53 4.94 1.68 -0.80
C TRP A 53 4.00 1.23 0.31
N MET A 54 4.37 0.17 1.00
CA MET A 54 3.64 -0.37 2.15
C MET A 54 4.31 0.06 3.43
N TYR A 55 3.52 0.30 4.47
CA TYR A 55 3.99 0.83 5.73
C TYR A 55 3.40 0.07 6.91
N ARG A 56 4.17 0.05 7.98
CA ARG A 56 3.73 -0.31 9.32
C ARG A 56 4.16 0.79 10.29
N GLN A 57 3.21 1.36 11.02
CA GLN A 57 3.44 2.38 12.04
C GLN A 57 4.30 3.55 11.51
N GLY A 58 4.02 3.97 10.27
CA GLY A 58 4.74 5.05 9.58
C GLY A 58 6.11 4.66 9.03
N ARG A 59 6.61 3.45 9.27
CA ARG A 59 7.86 2.94 8.69
C ARG A 59 7.56 2.20 7.39
N ARG A 60 8.24 2.57 6.31
CA ARG A 60 8.12 1.89 5.02
C ARG A 60 8.74 0.48 5.15
N LEU A 61 8.03 -0.52 4.64
CA LEU A 61 8.56 -1.88 4.54
C LEU A 61 9.64 -1.95 3.46
N SER A 62 10.63 -2.83 3.66
CA SER A 62 11.58 -3.14 2.60
C SER A 62 11.04 -4.23 1.66
N TYR A 63 11.44 -4.14 0.40
CA TYR A 63 11.20 -5.17 -0.63
C TYR A 63 12.46 -5.97 -0.95
N ASP A 64 13.51 -5.87 -0.13
CA ASP A 64 14.71 -6.67 -0.29
C ASP A 64 14.32 -8.16 -0.23
N GLU A 65 14.80 -8.96 -1.19
CA GLU A 65 14.48 -10.37 -1.38
C GLU A 65 13.01 -10.69 -1.72
N ALA A 66 12.14 -9.69 -1.77
CA ALA A 66 10.76 -9.87 -2.17
C ALA A 66 10.69 -10.28 -3.65
N ARG A 67 9.79 -11.21 -3.96
CA ARG A 67 9.51 -11.61 -5.33
C ARG A 67 8.31 -10.82 -5.83
N THR A 68 8.30 -10.51 -7.12
CA THR A 68 7.18 -9.79 -7.73
C THR A 68 6.66 -10.57 -8.92
N SER A 69 5.38 -10.38 -9.19
CA SER A 69 4.73 -10.93 -10.38
C SER A 69 3.64 -9.99 -10.86
N GLU A 70 3.21 -10.18 -12.11
CA GLU A 70 2.18 -9.36 -12.72
C GLU A 70 1.29 -10.18 -13.65
N SER A 71 0.08 -9.67 -13.91
CA SER A 71 -0.83 -10.22 -14.90
C SER A 71 -0.29 -10.10 -16.33
N SER A 72 0.39 -9.00 -16.64
CA SER A 72 1.01 -8.73 -17.93
C SER A 72 2.05 -7.62 -17.82
N ALA A 73 2.98 -7.54 -18.76
CA ALA A 73 4.01 -6.50 -18.82
C ALA A 73 4.29 -6.06 -20.25
N TYR A 74 4.26 -4.76 -20.52
CA TYR A 74 4.69 -4.18 -21.79
C TYR A 74 6.20 -3.94 -21.79
N ASN A 75 6.91 -4.56 -22.73
CA ASN A 75 8.34 -4.31 -22.99
C ASN A 75 9.22 -4.38 -21.72
N GLY A 76 9.06 -5.44 -20.92
CA GLY A 76 9.85 -5.65 -19.70
C GLY A 76 9.53 -4.72 -18.54
N ARG A 77 8.43 -3.94 -18.60
CA ARG A 77 7.99 -3.07 -17.50
C ARG A 77 7.23 -3.85 -16.44
N THR A 78 7.96 -4.67 -15.68
CA THR A 78 7.44 -5.62 -14.69
C THR A 78 7.07 -4.98 -13.35
N ALA A 79 6.39 -5.73 -12.48
CA ALA A 79 6.00 -5.29 -11.13
C ALA A 79 7.20 -4.91 -10.25
N ALA A 80 8.39 -5.46 -10.51
CA ALA A 80 9.62 -5.10 -9.80
C ALA A 80 9.96 -3.60 -9.92
N LEU A 81 9.57 -2.95 -11.01
CA LEU A 81 9.74 -1.51 -11.16
C LEU A 81 8.82 -0.70 -10.23
N THR A 82 7.75 -1.29 -9.74
CA THR A 82 6.77 -0.65 -8.86
C THR A 82 7.02 -0.96 -7.38
N PHE A 83 7.36 -2.21 -7.04
CA PHE A 83 7.66 -2.66 -5.67
C PHE A 83 9.15 -2.55 -5.36
N ARG A 84 9.63 -1.33 -5.15
CA ARG A 84 11.02 -1.07 -4.71
C ARG A 84 11.11 0.19 -3.87
N ASN A 85 12.20 0.27 -3.12
CA ASN A 85 12.46 1.33 -2.15
C ASN A 85 12.91 2.66 -2.78
N THR A 86 13.37 2.64 -4.03
CA THR A 86 13.82 3.85 -4.72
C THR A 86 12.62 4.69 -5.18
N PRO A 87 12.68 6.03 -5.04
CA PRO A 87 11.74 6.92 -5.70
C PRO A 87 11.64 6.64 -7.20
N MET A 88 10.51 7.00 -7.80
CA MET A 88 10.41 7.06 -9.26
C MET A 88 11.32 8.16 -9.77
N SER A 89 12.11 7.89 -10.80
CA SER A 89 12.94 8.93 -11.41
C SER A 89 12.08 10.03 -12.02
N GLU A 90 12.44 11.29 -11.78
CA GLU A 90 11.73 12.46 -12.29
C GLU A 90 11.71 12.51 -13.83
N TRP A 91 12.75 11.96 -14.47
CA TRP A 91 13.00 12.06 -15.91
C TRP A 91 12.63 10.78 -16.69
N LEU A 92 12.45 9.66 -15.99
CA LEU A 92 12.07 8.39 -16.60
C LEU A 92 10.58 8.21 -16.35
N GLY A 93 9.75 8.54 -17.36
CA GLY A 93 8.30 8.38 -17.30
C GLY A 93 7.84 6.92 -17.16
N VAL A 94 7.08 6.41 -18.13
CA VAL A 94 6.59 5.01 -18.11
C VAL A 94 7.69 3.93 -18.06
N ALA A 95 8.94 4.27 -18.35
CA ALA A 95 10.05 3.31 -18.38
C ALA A 95 10.48 2.81 -16.98
N ASP A 96 10.18 3.58 -15.94
CA ASP A 96 10.58 3.27 -14.56
C ASP A 96 9.39 2.82 -13.70
N ALA A 97 8.37 2.21 -14.31
CA ALA A 97 7.13 1.79 -13.67
C ALA A 97 6.60 0.52 -14.31
N TRP A 98 5.85 -0.29 -13.56
CA TRP A 98 5.07 -1.36 -14.19
C TRP A 98 4.10 -0.76 -15.21
N THR A 99 3.96 -1.45 -16.34
CA THR A 99 2.98 -1.13 -17.38
C THR A 99 2.39 -2.42 -17.92
N SER A 100 1.06 -2.56 -17.88
CA SER A 100 0.37 -3.71 -18.46
C SER A 100 0.62 -3.79 -19.97
N SER A 101 0.45 -4.97 -20.57
CA SER A 101 0.41 -5.11 -22.03
C SER A 101 -0.93 -4.67 -22.62
N ILE A 102 -1.98 -4.67 -21.79
CA ILE A 102 -3.34 -4.28 -22.14
C ILE A 102 -4.07 -3.76 -20.89
N ALA A 103 -4.90 -2.72 -21.01
CA ALA A 103 -5.67 -2.19 -19.88
C ALA A 103 -7.04 -2.87 -19.70
N ASN A 104 -7.74 -3.12 -20.81
CA ASN A 104 -9.06 -3.75 -20.88
C ASN A 104 -9.08 -4.66 -22.12
N PRO A 105 -9.85 -5.78 -22.16
CA PRO A 105 -10.98 -6.13 -21.31
C PRO A 105 -10.65 -7.15 -20.20
N VAL A 106 -9.38 -7.32 -19.84
CA VAL A 106 -8.97 -8.26 -18.79
C VAL A 106 -8.48 -7.54 -17.55
N ASN A 107 -8.83 -8.08 -16.37
CA ASN A 107 -8.37 -7.55 -15.09
C ASN A 107 -6.83 -7.59 -15.03
N GLN A 108 -6.24 -6.53 -14.49
CA GLN A 108 -4.80 -6.46 -14.29
C GLN A 108 -4.47 -6.57 -12.80
N TRP A 109 -3.26 -7.00 -12.50
CA TRP A 109 -2.73 -6.98 -11.14
C TRP A 109 -1.21 -6.95 -11.14
N ILE A 110 -0.66 -6.38 -10.07
CA ILE A 110 0.74 -6.50 -9.70
C ILE A 110 0.84 -6.96 -8.26
N GLU A 111 1.77 -7.84 -7.99
CA GLU A 111 1.88 -8.54 -6.72
C GLU A 111 3.30 -8.53 -6.19
N VAL A 112 3.40 -8.53 -4.86
CA VAL A 112 4.62 -8.79 -4.11
C VAL A 112 4.42 -9.94 -3.13
N ASP A 113 5.36 -10.89 -3.16
CA ASP A 113 5.57 -11.94 -2.17
C ASP A 113 6.77 -11.53 -1.29
N PHE A 114 6.50 -11.24 -0.03
CA PHE A 114 7.55 -10.87 0.93
C PHE A 114 8.36 -12.07 1.48
N GLY A 115 8.05 -13.30 1.05
CA GLY A 115 8.65 -14.55 1.54
C GLY A 115 8.16 -14.97 2.94
N THR A 116 7.85 -13.99 3.79
CA THR A 116 7.26 -14.15 5.12
C THR A 116 6.11 -13.16 5.33
N PRO A 117 5.15 -13.46 6.25
CA PRO A 117 4.07 -12.53 6.56
C PRO A 117 4.57 -11.16 7.02
N ARG A 118 3.97 -10.09 6.50
CA ARG A 118 4.21 -8.70 6.89
C ARG A 118 2.93 -8.05 7.37
N ASP A 119 3.06 -7.24 8.42
CA ASP A 119 1.99 -6.36 8.88
C ASP A 119 1.99 -5.07 8.06
N VAL A 120 0.82 -4.67 7.56
CA VAL A 120 0.62 -3.43 6.83
C VAL A 120 -0.59 -2.69 7.38
N ASP A 121 -0.42 -1.40 7.69
CA ASP A 121 -1.49 -0.49 8.15
C ASP A 121 -1.69 0.71 7.22
N GLU A 122 -0.80 0.91 6.25
CA GLU A 122 -0.94 1.94 5.23
C GLU A 122 -0.28 1.51 3.91
N VAL A 123 -0.92 1.86 2.81
CA VAL A 123 -0.36 1.72 1.46
C VAL A 123 -0.41 3.07 0.75
N ALA A 124 0.70 3.44 0.12
CA ALA A 124 0.80 4.60 -0.74
C ALA A 124 0.98 4.15 -2.19
N LEU A 125 0.03 4.50 -3.06
CA LEU A 125 0.14 4.32 -4.50
C LEU A 125 0.63 5.62 -5.11
N VAL A 126 1.83 5.60 -5.70
CA VAL A 126 2.42 6.77 -6.36
C VAL A 126 2.03 6.73 -7.84
N PRO A 127 1.36 7.76 -8.36
CA PRO A 127 0.99 7.83 -9.77
C PRO A 127 2.22 7.96 -10.67
N LEU A 128 2.05 7.59 -11.93
CA LEU A 128 2.95 8.03 -12.99
C LEU A 128 2.92 9.55 -13.15
N THR A 129 4.09 10.13 -13.40
CA THR A 129 4.30 11.51 -13.87
C THR A 129 4.44 11.52 -15.40
N PHE A 130 3.59 10.76 -16.11
CA PHE A 130 3.59 10.67 -17.57
C PHE A 130 2.25 11.14 -18.14
N ARG A 131 2.30 12.16 -19.01
CA ARG A 131 1.12 12.76 -19.65
C ARG A 131 -0.01 13.02 -18.64
N LYS A 132 0.32 13.62 -17.48
CA LYS A 132 -0.64 13.92 -16.41
C LYS A 132 -1.39 12.69 -15.89
N GLY A 133 -0.65 11.61 -15.61
CA GLY A 133 -1.21 10.39 -15.03
C GLY A 133 -2.18 9.60 -15.91
N SER A 134 -2.18 9.82 -17.22
CA SER A 134 -3.18 9.31 -18.16
C SER A 134 -3.34 7.77 -18.24
N ARG A 135 -2.38 7.02 -17.68
CA ARG A 135 -2.37 5.54 -17.58
C ARG A 135 -2.55 5.01 -16.16
N ASN A 136 -2.73 5.90 -15.18
CA ASN A 136 -2.96 5.48 -13.81
C ASN A 136 -4.34 4.80 -13.69
N PRO A 137 -4.48 3.77 -12.85
CA PRO A 137 -5.75 3.09 -12.68
C PRO A 137 -6.81 4.03 -12.09
N GLN A 138 -8.00 4.06 -12.68
CA GLN A 138 -9.16 4.76 -12.11
C GLN A 138 -9.90 3.92 -11.06
N THR A 139 -9.73 2.60 -11.12
CA THR A 139 -10.31 1.63 -10.20
C THR A 139 -9.26 0.64 -9.72
N TYR A 140 -9.15 0.39 -8.42
CA TYR A 140 -8.30 -0.66 -7.88
C TYR A 140 -8.82 -1.19 -6.53
N ALA A 141 -8.40 -2.40 -6.20
CA ALA A 141 -8.47 -3.00 -4.88
C ALA A 141 -7.05 -3.26 -4.36
N ILE A 142 -6.87 -3.14 -3.05
CA ILE A 142 -5.70 -3.70 -2.37
C ILE A 142 -6.14 -5.02 -1.78
N GLN A 143 -5.37 -6.07 -2.08
CA GLN A 143 -5.66 -7.41 -1.61
C GLN A 143 -4.48 -8.00 -0.87
N CYS A 144 -4.77 -8.76 0.19
CA CYS A 144 -3.79 -9.52 0.97
C CYS A 144 -4.12 -11.03 0.92
N SER A 145 -3.09 -11.88 1.00
CA SER A 145 -3.20 -13.35 0.97
C SER A 145 -2.07 -14.02 1.78
N SER A 146 -2.38 -15.16 2.41
CA SER A 146 -1.40 -16.02 3.08
C SER A 146 -0.74 -17.03 2.14
N ASP A 147 -1.38 -17.39 1.04
CA ASP A 147 -1.00 -18.51 0.16
C ASP A 147 -0.78 -18.12 -1.31
N GLY A 148 -1.08 -16.88 -1.68
CA GLY A 148 -0.99 -16.38 -3.06
C GLY A 148 -2.11 -16.87 -3.97
N GLN A 149 -3.08 -17.64 -3.45
CA GLN A 149 -4.18 -18.23 -4.20
C GLN A 149 -5.52 -17.62 -3.79
N ALA A 150 -5.79 -17.55 -2.49
CA ALA A 150 -7.00 -16.98 -1.93
C ALA A 150 -6.75 -15.53 -1.51
N TRP A 151 -7.49 -14.60 -2.10
CA TRP A 151 -7.28 -13.16 -1.94
C TRP A 151 -8.42 -12.50 -1.18
N THR A 152 -8.09 -11.65 -0.20
CA THR A 152 -9.06 -10.83 0.53
C THR A 152 -8.92 -9.37 0.14
N ASN A 153 -10.02 -8.72 -0.27
CA ASN A 153 -10.07 -7.27 -0.45
C ASN A 153 -9.97 -6.58 0.91
N VAL A 154 -8.94 -5.74 1.10
CA VAL A 154 -8.78 -4.90 2.30
C VAL A 154 -9.03 -3.43 2.03
N TYR A 155 -9.05 -3.03 0.76
CA TYR A 155 -9.42 -1.70 0.33
C TYR A 155 -9.95 -1.74 -1.11
N PHE A 156 -10.84 -0.81 -1.45
CA PHE A 156 -11.33 -0.61 -2.81
C PHE A 156 -11.52 0.88 -3.08
N ALA A 157 -11.16 1.33 -4.27
CA ALA A 157 -11.46 2.66 -4.76
C ALA A 157 -11.76 2.63 -6.26
N SER A 158 -12.61 3.56 -6.68
CA SER A 158 -13.00 3.81 -8.07
C SER A 158 -13.13 5.31 -8.31
N SER A 159 -13.24 5.72 -9.58
CA SER A 159 -13.39 7.12 -9.98
C SER A 159 -12.26 8.00 -9.44
N LEU A 160 -11.02 7.50 -9.49
CA LEU A 160 -9.86 8.16 -8.93
C LEU A 160 -9.37 9.32 -9.80
N ASP A 161 -9.22 10.48 -9.17
CA ASP A 161 -8.48 11.60 -9.72
C ASP A 161 -7.03 11.56 -9.26
N TRP A 162 -6.10 11.59 -10.20
CA TRP A 162 -4.66 11.58 -9.91
C TRP A 162 -4.07 12.98 -10.04
N THR A 163 -3.20 13.32 -9.09
CA THR A 163 -2.35 14.51 -9.16
C THR A 163 -0.91 14.04 -9.31
N ASP A 164 -0.22 14.53 -10.34
CA ASP A 164 1.17 14.16 -10.61
C ASP A 164 2.05 14.37 -9.36
N GLY A 165 2.87 13.37 -9.06
CA GLY A 165 3.77 13.39 -7.90
C GLY A 165 3.11 13.26 -6.53
N GLN A 166 1.77 13.18 -6.44
CA GLN A 166 1.05 13.05 -5.17
C GLN A 166 0.56 11.61 -4.95
N PRO A 167 1.15 10.87 -3.99
CA PRO A 167 0.70 9.52 -3.68
C PRO A 167 -0.72 9.50 -3.10
N LYS A 168 -1.54 8.54 -3.54
CA LYS A 168 -2.78 8.18 -2.84
C LYS A 168 -2.41 7.28 -1.65
N ARG A 169 -2.52 7.82 -0.44
CA ARG A 169 -2.28 7.08 0.81
C ARG A 169 -3.60 6.58 1.37
N VAL A 170 -3.66 5.31 1.72
CA VAL A 170 -4.85 4.66 2.27
C VAL A 170 -4.48 3.85 3.50
N ARG A 171 -5.31 3.97 4.55
CA ARG A 171 -5.18 3.15 5.76
C ARG A 171 -5.81 1.79 5.52
N ILE A 172 -5.10 0.74 5.89
CA ILE A 172 -5.61 -0.62 5.79
C ILE A 172 -6.29 -0.97 7.12
N PRO A 173 -7.61 -1.22 7.13
CA PRO A 173 -8.28 -1.63 8.35
C PRO A 173 -7.78 -3.02 8.77
N ALA A 174 -7.82 -3.31 10.07
CA ALA A 174 -7.52 -4.64 10.55
C ALA A 174 -8.47 -5.64 9.91
N SER A 175 -7.91 -6.73 9.39
CA SER A 175 -8.72 -7.92 9.16
C SER A 175 -9.15 -8.42 10.54
N SER A 176 -10.45 -8.42 10.83
CA SER A 176 -11.00 -9.07 12.02
C SER A 176 -10.91 -10.61 11.86
N ARG A 177 -9.70 -11.16 11.77
CA ARG A 177 -9.45 -12.60 11.85
C ARG A 177 -8.62 -12.85 13.09
N ARG A 178 -9.30 -13.04 14.23
CA ARG A 178 -8.78 -13.95 15.26
C ARG A 178 -8.73 -15.32 14.61
N TRP A 179 -7.54 -15.83 14.34
CA TRP A 179 -7.37 -17.25 14.07
C TRP A 179 -7.83 -18.02 15.33
N PRO A 180 -8.72 -19.02 15.25
CA PRO A 180 -8.94 -19.91 16.36
C PRO A 180 -7.64 -20.69 16.57
N THR A 181 -7.07 -20.61 17.77
CA THR A 181 -6.16 -21.63 18.26
C THR A 181 -6.97 -22.91 18.41
N HIS A 182 -6.70 -23.89 17.54
CA HIS A 182 -7.00 -25.30 17.82
C HIS A 182 -5.74 -25.95 18.37
#